data_AF-A0A2E0EP72-F1
#
_entry.id   AF-A0A2E0EP72-F1
#
_cell.length_a   1.000
_cell.length_b   1.000
_cell.length_c   1.000
_cell.angle_alpha   90.00
_cell.angle_beta   90.00
_cell.angle_gamma   90.00
#
_symmetry.space_group_name_H-M   'P 1'
#
loop_
_entity.id
_entity.type
_entity.pdbx_description
1 polymer ?
#
loop_
_entity_poly.entity_id
_entity_poly.type
_entity_poly.pdbx_seq_one_letter_code
_entity_poly.pdbx_strand_id
1 'polypeptide(L)'
;MALLDYTFKYDQFEASAIFRVDTEKFTEEHALATLNFFSWDWNKEGDILNEAMKKYAMTVIRIATFNGYNERGVIREMKTQEGYCRVDGSVGLTLLSVEAYEFDEDYLTFQIKPL
;
A
#
# COMPACT_ATOMS: atom_id res chain seq x y z
N MET A 1 14.63 -4.12 19.02
CA MET A 1 14.85 -3.21 17.89
C MET A 1 14.83 -3.99 16.60
N ALA A 2 13.75 -3.90 15.82
CA ALA A 2 13.75 -4.41 14.45
C ALA A 2 13.18 -3.35 13.51
N LEU A 3 14.08 -2.64 12.81
CA LEU A 3 13.73 -1.90 11.61
C LEU A 3 13.65 -2.91 10.47
N LEU A 4 12.49 -3.00 9.83
CA LEU A 4 12.22 -3.96 8.76
C LEU A 4 11.81 -3.23 7.49
N ASP A 5 12.40 -3.62 6.35
CA ASP A 5 12.00 -3.14 5.04
C ASP A 5 11.02 -4.13 4.42
N TYR A 6 9.80 -3.68 4.19
CA TYR A 6 8.73 -4.43 3.55
C TYR A 6 8.68 -4.08 2.06
N THR A 7 8.86 -5.08 1.20
CA THR A 7 8.77 -4.92 -0.26
C THR A 7 7.57 -5.68 -0.78
N PHE A 8 6.65 -4.97 -1.43
CA PHE A 8 5.47 -5.53 -2.06
C PHE A 8 5.56 -5.34 -3.58
N LYS A 9 5.28 -6.40 -4.32
CA LYS A 9 5.22 -6.41 -5.78
C LYS A 9 3.83 -6.87 -6.19
N TYR A 10 3.16 -6.06 -6.97
CA TYR A 10 1.84 -6.34 -7.52
C TYR A 10 2.00 -6.83 -8.96
N ASP A 11 1.22 -7.85 -9.31
CA ASP A 11 1.10 -8.45 -10.65
C ASP A 11 2.42 -8.49 -11.46
N GLN A 12 3.34 -9.38 -11.09
CA GLN A 12 4.64 -9.52 -11.78
C GLN A 12 5.45 -8.22 -11.95
N PHE A 13 5.47 -7.35 -10.93
CA PHE A 13 6.21 -6.08 -10.89
C PHE A 13 5.58 -4.94 -11.71
N GLU A 14 4.36 -5.09 -12.19
CA GLU A 14 3.59 -4.01 -12.82
C GLU A 14 3.33 -2.84 -11.86
N ALA A 15 3.37 -3.08 -10.54
CA ALA A 15 3.43 -2.03 -9.53
C ALA A 15 4.17 -2.49 -8.27
N SER A 16 4.65 -1.56 -7.46
CA SER A 16 5.39 -1.91 -6.24
C SER A 16 5.29 -0.86 -5.13
N ALA A 17 5.53 -1.29 -3.90
CA ALA A 17 5.65 -0.39 -2.75
C ALA A 17 6.70 -0.90 -1.77
N ILE A 18 7.53 0.01 -1.27
CA ILE A 18 8.56 -0.28 -0.28
C ILE A 18 8.31 0.57 0.95
N PHE A 19 8.22 -0.08 2.11
CA PHE A 19 8.06 0.58 3.41
C PHE A 19 9.21 0.24 4.33
N ARG A 20 9.55 1.18 5.23
CA ARG A 20 10.36 0.93 6.42
C ARG A 20 9.48 0.99 7.66
N VAL A 21 9.52 -0.07 8.45
CA VAL A 21 8.73 -0.23 9.68
C VAL A 21 9.66 -0.35 10.88
N ASP A 22 9.51 0.56 11.83
CA ASP A 22 10.08 0.49 13.17
C ASP A 22 9.05 -0.20 14.08
N THR A 23 9.23 -1.50 14.32
CA THR A 23 8.23 -2.33 15.04
C THR A 23 8.09 -1.99 16.52
N GLU A 24 8.98 -1.16 17.08
CA GLU A 24 8.82 -0.64 18.44
C GLU A 24 7.88 0.57 18.51
N LYS A 25 7.69 1.26 17.38
CA LYS A 25 6.81 2.44 17.28
C LYS A 25 5.49 2.10 16.58
N PHE A 26 5.56 1.36 15.49
CA PHE A 26 4.39 0.86 14.78
C PHE A 26 4.00 -0.51 15.34
N THR A 27 3.26 -0.46 16.45
CA THR A 27 2.83 -1.63 17.23
C THR A 27 1.68 -2.42 16.58
N GLU A 28 1.44 -3.64 17.07
CA GLU A 28 0.28 -4.47 16.69
C GLU A 28 -1.06 -3.76 16.90
N GLU A 29 -1.17 -2.89 17.90
CA GLU A 29 -2.38 -2.10 18.15
C GLU A 29 -2.71 -1.18 16.96
N HIS A 30 -1.70 -0.49 16.42
CA HIS A 30 -1.89 0.32 15.21
C HIS A 30 -2.31 -0.54 14.01
N ALA A 31 -1.66 -1.68 13.84
CA ALA A 31 -1.96 -2.62 12.76
C ALA A 31 -3.40 -3.17 12.87
N LEU A 32 -3.83 -3.61 14.06
CA LEU A 32 -5.19 -4.06 14.33
C LEU A 32 -6.22 -2.96 14.13
N ALA A 33 -5.93 -1.72 14.54
CA ALA A 33 -6.83 -0.59 14.32
C ALA A 33 -7.09 -0.37 12.82
N THR A 34 -6.05 -0.42 11.99
CA THR A 34 -6.21 -0.37 10.53
C THR A 34 -7.02 -1.56 10.01
N LEU A 35 -6.69 -2.79 10.41
CA LEU A 35 -7.37 -4.00 9.94
C LEU A 35 -8.85 -4.04 10.30
N ASN A 36 -9.20 -3.61 11.51
CA ASN A 36 -10.59 -3.59 11.99
C ASN A 36 -11.42 -2.42 11.43
N PHE A 37 -10.76 -1.36 10.95
CA PHE A 37 -11.46 -0.23 10.31
C PHE A 37 -12.05 -0.62 8.95
N PHE A 38 -11.37 -1.47 8.18
CA PHE A 38 -11.82 -1.88 6.85
C PHE A 38 -12.58 -3.19 6.86
N SER A 39 -13.65 -3.28 6.08
CA SER A 39 -14.46 -4.50 5.88
C SER A 39 -13.78 -5.54 4.95
N TRP A 40 -12.45 -5.62 4.98
CA TRP A 40 -11.71 -6.59 4.17
C TRP A 40 -11.52 -7.91 4.93
N ASP A 41 -11.48 -9.02 4.19
CA ASP A 41 -11.20 -10.33 4.76
C ASP A 41 -9.69 -10.56 4.72
N TRP A 42 -9.08 -10.67 5.90
CA TRP A 42 -7.63 -10.83 6.07
C TRP A 42 -7.32 -12.05 6.90
N ASN A 43 -6.10 -12.57 6.75
CA ASN A 43 -5.71 -13.80 7.44
C ASN A 43 -5.54 -13.56 8.94
N LYS A 44 -6.58 -13.86 9.72
CA LYS A 44 -6.59 -13.71 11.18
C LYS A 44 -5.61 -14.62 11.93
N GLU A 45 -5.14 -15.67 11.27
CA GLU A 45 -4.11 -16.58 11.81
C GLU A 45 -2.69 -16.13 11.39
N GLY A 46 -2.59 -15.15 10.50
CA GLY A 46 -1.32 -14.57 10.05
C GLY A 46 -0.76 -13.55 11.04
N ASP A 47 0.46 -13.10 10.74
CA ASP A 47 1.07 -11.99 11.46
C ASP A 47 0.32 -10.68 11.17
N ILE A 48 -0.21 -10.08 12.23
CA ILE A 48 -1.07 -8.89 12.20
C ILE A 48 -0.39 -7.73 11.46
N LEU A 49 0.90 -7.52 11.72
CA LEU A 49 1.66 -6.44 11.12
C LEU A 49 1.79 -6.67 9.61
N ASN A 50 2.14 -7.89 9.19
CA ASN A 50 2.25 -8.25 7.78
C ASN A 50 0.92 -8.07 7.03
N GLU A 51 -0.20 -8.46 7.64
CA GLU A 51 -1.53 -8.28 7.04
C GLU A 51 -1.90 -6.80 6.92
N ALA A 52 -1.65 -5.99 7.96
CA ALA A 52 -1.86 -4.55 7.87
C ALA A 52 -0.99 -3.94 6.75
N MET A 53 0.29 -4.33 6.66
CA MET A 53 1.22 -3.81 5.65
C MET A 53 0.79 -4.14 4.21
N LYS A 54 0.16 -5.30 3.96
CA LYS A 54 -0.47 -5.59 2.65
C LYS A 54 -1.56 -4.58 2.31
N LYS A 55 -2.40 -4.20 3.30
CA LYS A 55 -3.44 -3.18 3.12
C LYS A 55 -2.84 -1.81 2.78
N TYR A 56 -1.78 -1.40 3.50
CA TYR A 56 -1.03 -0.18 3.18
C TYR A 56 -0.48 -0.22 1.75
N ALA A 57 0.17 -1.32 1.36
CA ALA A 57 0.75 -1.49 0.02
C ALA A 57 -0.30 -1.35 -1.09
N MET A 58 -1.42 -2.05 -0.96
CA MET A 58 -2.53 -1.93 -1.93
C MET A 58 -3.05 -0.49 -2.03
N THR A 59 -3.19 0.20 -0.90
CA THR A 59 -3.72 1.56 -0.87
C THR A 59 -2.76 2.57 -1.47
N VAL A 60 -1.45 2.50 -1.15
CA VAL A 60 -0.47 3.44 -1.72
C VAL A 60 -0.29 3.22 -3.22
N ILE A 61 -0.27 1.97 -3.69
CA ILE A 61 -0.22 1.64 -5.12
C ILE A 61 -1.46 2.20 -5.82
N ARG A 62 -2.65 1.96 -5.26
CA ARG A 62 -3.91 2.47 -5.80
C ARG A 62 -3.92 3.99 -5.91
N ILE A 63 -3.44 4.69 -4.88
CA ILE A 63 -3.35 6.16 -4.87
C ILE A 63 -2.36 6.63 -5.94
N ALA A 64 -1.19 6.00 -6.04
CA ALA A 64 -0.18 6.32 -7.04
C ALA A 64 -0.74 6.17 -8.47
N THR A 65 -1.37 5.03 -8.76
CA THR A 65 -1.99 4.73 -10.05
C THR A 65 -3.08 5.71 -10.42
N PHE A 66 -4.09 5.91 -9.58
CA PHE A 66 -5.25 6.71 -9.99
C PHE A 66 -5.01 8.22 -10.01
N ASN A 67 -3.98 8.71 -9.31
CA ASN A 67 -3.68 10.14 -9.23
C ASN A 67 -2.38 10.54 -9.94
N GLY A 68 -1.63 9.59 -10.50
CA GLY A 68 -0.30 9.86 -11.08
C GLY A 68 0.68 10.42 -10.05
N TYR A 69 0.60 9.94 -8.80
CA TYR A 69 1.41 10.45 -7.69
C TYR A 69 2.68 9.62 -7.51
N ASN A 70 3.80 10.31 -7.29
CA ASN A 70 5.01 9.73 -6.69
C ASN A 70 4.88 9.65 -5.16
N GLU A 71 5.94 9.23 -4.46
CA GLU A 71 5.95 9.02 -3.01
C GLU A 71 5.49 10.26 -2.25
N ARG A 72 5.92 11.45 -2.68
CA ARG A 72 5.54 12.71 -2.02
C ARG A 72 4.05 12.98 -2.15
N GLY A 73 3.49 12.75 -3.33
CA GLY A 73 2.05 12.87 -3.57
C GLY A 73 1.25 11.88 -2.74
N VAL A 74 1.69 10.62 -2.72
CA VAL A 74 1.05 9.56 -1.93
C VAL A 74 1.13 9.82 -0.43
N ILE A 75 2.30 10.21 0.10
CA ILE A 75 2.47 10.54 1.52
C ILE A 75 1.55 11.70 1.92
N ARG A 76 1.38 12.70 1.05
CA ARG A 76 0.46 13.81 1.29
C ARG A 76 -0.99 13.33 1.34
N GLU A 77 -1.40 12.51 0.39
CA GLU A 77 -2.76 11.97 0.31
C GLU A 77 -3.08 11.05 1.50
N MET A 78 -2.13 10.20 1.90
CA MET A 78 -2.30 9.30 3.05
C MET A 78 -2.57 10.04 4.38
N LYS A 79 -2.21 11.33 4.49
CA LYS A 79 -2.51 12.13 5.70
C LYS A 79 -4.00 12.40 5.88
N THR A 80 -4.79 12.30 4.81
CA THR A 80 -6.24 12.52 4.83
C THR A 80 -7.04 11.21 4.75
N GLN A 81 -6.36 10.06 4.64
CA GLN A 81 -7.02 8.77 4.58
C GLN A 81 -7.33 8.26 5.99
N GLU A 82 -8.61 8.14 6.32
CA GLU A 82 -9.05 7.53 7.58
C GLU A 82 -8.72 6.03 7.63
N GLY A 83 -8.58 5.50 8.85
CA GLY A 83 -8.22 4.10 9.08
C GLY A 83 -6.73 3.77 8.88
N TYR A 84 -5.91 4.76 8.50
CA TYR A 84 -4.46 4.60 8.35
C TYR A 84 -3.68 5.51 9.29
N CYS A 85 -2.57 4.98 9.77
CA CYS A 85 -1.50 5.74 10.36
C CYS A 85 -0.73 6.51 9.27
N ARG A 86 -0.03 7.58 9.69
CA ARG A 86 0.83 8.34 8.77
C ARG A 86 2.00 7.48 8.30
N VAL A 87 2.30 7.58 7.01
CA VAL A 87 3.41 6.87 6.34
C VAL A 87 4.64 7.76 6.13
N ASP A 88 4.77 8.83 6.91
CA ASP A 88 5.87 9.81 6.84
C ASP A 88 6.98 9.56 7.89
N GLY A 89 6.95 8.41 8.55
CA GLY A 89 7.90 8.00 9.59
C GLY A 89 7.56 8.48 11.00
N SER A 90 6.58 9.38 11.16
CA SER A 90 6.24 9.98 12.47
C SER A 90 5.78 8.97 13.53
N VAL A 91 5.23 7.84 13.10
CA VAL A 91 4.70 6.77 13.97
C VAL A 91 5.39 5.42 13.73
N GLY A 92 6.62 5.46 13.19
CA GLY A 92 7.39 4.24 12.89
C GLY A 92 7.07 3.57 11.56
N LEU A 93 6.24 4.18 10.72
CA LEU A 93 5.92 3.67 9.38
C LEU A 93 6.30 4.71 8.32
N THR A 94 7.19 4.35 7.40
CA THR A 94 7.68 5.24 6.33
C THR A 94 7.48 4.60 4.96
N LEU A 95 6.82 5.28 4.03
CA LEU A 95 6.83 4.92 2.61
C LEU A 95 8.16 5.39 1.99
N LEU A 96 8.96 4.45 1.48
CA LEU A 96 10.25 4.74 0.85
C LEU A 96 10.16 4.89 -0.67
N SER A 97 9.35 4.06 -1.31
CA SER A 97 9.18 4.02 -2.77
C SER A 97 7.78 3.53 -3.12
N VAL A 98 7.22 4.03 -4.21
CA VAL A 98 5.99 3.50 -4.81
C VAL A 98 6.07 3.60 -6.33
N GLU A 99 5.81 2.48 -7.00
CA GLU A 99 5.66 2.41 -8.44
C GLU A 99 4.18 2.14 -8.74
N ALA A 100 3.57 3.02 -9.51
CA ALA A 100 2.19 2.90 -9.93
C ALA A 100 2.03 1.83 -11.01
N TYR A 101 0.88 1.17 -11.03
CA TYR A 101 0.43 0.43 -12.20
C TYR A 101 0.20 1.40 -13.37
N GLU A 102 0.75 1.08 -14.53
CA GLU A 102 0.58 1.82 -15.78
C GLU A 102 -0.09 0.92 -16.81
N PHE A 103 -1.14 1.41 -17.47
CA PHE A 103 -1.79 0.65 -18.53
C PHE A 103 -0.98 0.76 -19.82
N ASP A 104 -0.54 -0.37 -20.36
CA ASP A 104 0.13 -0.42 -21.66
C ASP A 104 -0.90 -0.65 -22.78
N GLU A 105 -0.82 0.16 -23.84
CA GLU A 105 -1.65 0.01 -25.04
C GLU A 105 -1.32 -1.29 -25.79
N ASP A 106 -0.09 -1.80 -25.69
CA ASP A 106 0.31 -3.06 -26.32
C ASP A 106 -0.43 -4.28 -25.73
N TYR A 107 -0.92 -4.17 -24.48
CA TYR A 107 -1.79 -5.18 -23.86
C TYR A 107 -3.28 -4.96 -24.13
N LEU A 108 -3.65 -3.85 -24.79
CA LEU A 108 -5.04 -3.54 -25.10
C LEU A 108 -5.52 -4.36 -26.31
N THR A 109 -6.51 -5.23 -26.08
CA THR A 109 -7.17 -5.96 -27.17
C THR A 109 -8.44 -5.24 -27.61
N PHE A 110 -8.64 -5.14 -28.93
CA PHE A 110 -9.78 -4.46 -29.53
C PHE A 110 -10.48 -5.36 -30.56
N GLN A 111 -11.81 -5.46 -30.49
CA GLN A 111 -12.63 -6.22 -31.43
C GLN A 111 -13.82 -5.38 -31.90
N ILE A 112 -14.02 -5.31 -33.22
CA ILE A 112 -15.22 -4.73 -33.84
C ILE A 112 -16.14 -5.89 -34.27
N LYS A 113 -17.42 -5.84 -33.89
CA LYS A 113 -18.46 -6.69 -34.45
C LYS A 113 -19.39 -5.86 -35.35
N PRO A 114 -19.65 -6.29 -36.60
CA PRO A 114 -20.72 -5.70 -37.40
C PRO A 114 -22.08 -6.02 -36.76
N LEU A 115 -23.02 -5.07 -36.89
CA LEU A 115 -24.42 -5.24 -36.48
C LEU A 115 -25.11 -6.31 -37.33
#